data_AF-A0A0N4Y7A4-F1
#
_entry.id   AF-A0A0N4Y7A4-F1
#
_cell.length_a   1.000
_cell.length_b   1.000
_cell.length_c   1.000
_cell.angle_alpha   90.00
_cell.angle_beta   90.00
_cell.angle_gamma   90.00
#
_symmetry.space_group_name_H-M   'P 1'
#
loop_
_entity.id
_entity.type
_entity.pdbx_description
1 polymer ?
#
loop_
_entity_poly.entity_id
_entity_poly.type
_entity_poly.pdbx_seq_one_letter_code
_entity_poly.pdbx_strand_id
1 'polypeptide(L)'
;MRTFVSLLFLCTTMRADSPDTDKTEVKAKVEHSFSEEISETMAEFHQQLTGLNDEIKKKLTLNKTEQAKAKERLKQVKKTKVHGVQPESDSIEEINENAGVRELLFQGDIVLTKEQSNRILADISAGTRSKRQAYRDQYYPSTTWMNRTVSYFFDASATPSVRKVFEIAAKLWQRDTCLDIVEKENASDAIRVLDMGGCWSYIGKIGGIQNLSLGVRCNSTRAAAHELGHALGFFHTQSRHDRDNYITVIIENIRAEKLNEFTLETKEINDNYDLPYDYGSLMHYGSTSSTKNKEQNLLTMLPMDLNYIETLGSPFISFIDLLMMNKHYNCTEDCPAEKSAKCANNGFPHPRNCSMCICPGGYGGPLCNERPEGCGEILHAQSYPIEWVASIGNESATEELRVDFDMCYYWIMVS
;
A
#
# COMPACT_ATOMS: atom_id res chain seq x y z
N MET A 1 33.57 -23.31 52.39
CA MET A 1 32.16 -23.76 52.35
C MET A 1 31.28 -22.56 52.01
N ARG A 2 30.88 -22.43 50.75
CA ARG A 2 29.84 -21.50 50.31
C ARG A 2 28.83 -22.33 49.52
N THR A 3 27.64 -22.42 50.07
CA THR A 3 26.52 -23.25 49.64
C THR A 3 25.93 -22.68 48.36
N PHE A 4 25.90 -23.46 47.28
CA PHE A 4 25.10 -23.18 46.09
C PHE A 4 23.70 -23.74 46.32
N VAL A 5 22.69 -22.87 46.26
CA VAL A 5 21.28 -23.27 46.24
C VAL A 5 20.85 -23.33 44.77
N SER A 6 20.75 -24.53 44.23
CA SER A 6 20.15 -24.78 42.91
C SER A 6 18.63 -24.86 43.08
N LEU A 7 17.90 -23.84 42.64
CA LEU A 7 16.45 -23.97 42.41
C LEU A 7 16.22 -24.76 41.12
N LEU A 8 15.81 -26.02 41.26
CA LEU A 8 15.15 -26.74 40.18
C LEU A 8 13.73 -26.17 40.03
N PHE A 9 13.47 -25.43 38.96
CA PHE A 9 12.11 -25.27 38.47
C PHE A 9 11.74 -26.50 37.65
N LEU A 10 10.85 -27.33 38.18
CA LEU A 10 10.11 -28.33 37.41
C LEU A 10 9.32 -27.60 36.32
N CYS A 11 9.76 -27.72 35.07
CA CYS A 11 8.96 -27.35 33.92
C CYS A 11 7.98 -28.51 33.68
N THR A 12 6.78 -28.41 34.26
CA THR A 12 5.65 -29.25 33.86
C THR A 12 5.33 -28.92 32.41
N THR A 13 5.45 -29.91 31.55
CA THR A 13 5.02 -29.87 30.15
C THR A 13 3.50 -29.69 30.09
N MET A 14 3.04 -28.43 30.08
CA MET A 14 1.71 -28.11 29.58
C MET A 14 1.75 -28.34 28.06
N ARG A 15 1.07 -29.38 27.61
CA ARG A 15 0.62 -29.50 26.22
C ARG A 15 -0.08 -28.19 25.88
N ALA A 16 0.43 -27.48 24.88
CA ALA A 16 -0.29 -26.40 24.23
C ALA A 16 -1.46 -27.06 23.48
N ASP A 17 -2.60 -27.15 24.14
CA ASP A 17 -3.86 -27.34 23.46
C ASP A 17 -4.12 -26.08 22.61
N SER A 18 -4.24 -26.29 21.30
CA SER A 18 -4.52 -25.30 20.27
C SER A 18 -5.76 -24.47 20.62
N PRO A 19 -5.73 -23.13 20.54
CA PRO A 19 -6.95 -22.33 20.55
C PRO A 19 -7.57 -22.41 19.16
N ASP A 20 -8.26 -23.51 18.87
CA ASP A 20 -9.28 -23.59 17.81
C ASP A 20 -10.59 -22.93 18.27
N THR A 21 -10.64 -22.43 19.50
CA THR A 21 -11.64 -21.50 20.01
C THR A 21 -11.24 -20.08 19.60
N ASP A 22 -11.82 -19.64 18.47
CA ASP A 22 -12.36 -18.29 18.24
C ASP A 22 -12.16 -17.77 16.79
N LYS A 23 -12.50 -18.57 15.78
CA LYS A 23 -12.71 -18.05 14.42
C LYS A 23 -14.18 -17.64 14.18
N THR A 24 -15.09 -18.17 14.98
CA THR A 24 -16.54 -17.97 14.82
C THR A 24 -17.04 -16.68 15.49
N GLU A 25 -16.46 -16.24 16.62
CA GLU A 25 -16.84 -14.98 17.27
C GLU A 25 -16.22 -13.77 16.55
N VAL A 26 -15.01 -13.93 15.99
CA VAL A 26 -14.37 -12.93 15.11
C VAL A 26 -15.16 -12.75 13.81
N LYS A 27 -15.54 -13.85 13.14
CA LYS A 27 -16.41 -13.81 11.96
C LYS A 27 -17.75 -13.12 12.25
N ALA A 28 -18.37 -13.40 13.41
CA ALA A 28 -19.61 -12.74 13.82
C ALA A 28 -19.44 -11.23 14.12
N LYS A 29 -18.29 -10.81 14.68
CA LYS A 29 -17.97 -9.38 14.92
C LYS A 29 -17.74 -8.62 13.61
N VAL A 30 -17.15 -9.25 12.60
CA VAL A 30 -16.92 -8.62 11.29
C VAL A 30 -18.16 -8.68 10.38
N GLU A 31 -18.98 -9.73 10.48
CA GLU A 31 -20.33 -9.76 9.87
C GLU A 31 -21.22 -8.62 10.41
N HIS A 32 -20.99 -8.17 11.65
CA HIS A 32 -21.59 -6.95 12.23
C HIS A 32 -20.85 -5.64 11.90
N SER A 33 -19.70 -5.71 11.25
CA SER A 33 -18.89 -4.54 10.91
C SER A 33 -19.38 -3.92 9.60
N PHE A 34 -19.63 -4.70 8.56
CA PHE A 34 -20.19 -4.15 7.32
C PHE A 34 -21.72 -4.03 7.41
N SER A 35 -22.32 -3.19 6.55
CA SER A 35 -23.77 -3.26 6.36
C SER A 35 -24.14 -4.66 5.87
N GLU A 36 -25.35 -5.12 6.17
CA GLU A 36 -25.84 -6.44 5.75
C GLU A 36 -25.64 -6.67 4.24
N GLU A 37 -25.92 -5.66 3.43
CA GLU A 37 -25.74 -5.68 1.97
C GLU A 37 -24.26 -5.88 1.54
N ILE A 38 -23.33 -5.24 2.24
CA ILE A 38 -21.89 -5.33 1.93
C ILE A 38 -21.33 -6.67 2.40
N SER A 39 -21.75 -7.14 3.59
CA SER A 39 -21.45 -8.48 4.08
C SER A 39 -21.91 -9.56 3.09
N GLU A 40 -23.15 -9.47 2.59
CA GLU A 40 -23.69 -10.39 1.59
C GLU A 40 -22.89 -10.32 0.28
N THR A 41 -22.63 -9.11 -0.23
CA THR A 41 -21.84 -8.89 -1.45
C THR A 41 -20.45 -9.51 -1.36
N MET A 42 -19.74 -9.30 -0.26
CA MET A 42 -18.38 -9.84 -0.09
C MET A 42 -18.41 -11.36 0.11
N ALA A 43 -19.42 -11.91 0.80
CA ALA A 43 -19.58 -13.35 0.96
C ALA A 43 -19.85 -14.04 -0.38
N GLU A 44 -20.76 -13.51 -1.21
CA GLU A 44 -21.03 -14.00 -2.56
C GLU A 44 -19.76 -13.91 -3.43
N PHE A 45 -19.03 -12.81 -3.34
CA PHE A 45 -17.79 -12.60 -4.08
C PHE A 45 -16.74 -13.66 -3.73
N HIS A 46 -16.47 -13.88 -2.44
CA HIS A 46 -15.47 -14.87 -1.99
C HIS A 46 -15.87 -16.31 -2.32
N GLN A 47 -17.17 -16.64 -2.25
CA GLN A 47 -17.66 -17.94 -2.68
C GLN A 47 -17.37 -18.19 -4.16
N GLN A 48 -17.66 -17.22 -5.02
CA GLN A 48 -17.38 -17.32 -6.46
C GLN A 48 -15.88 -17.33 -6.75
N LEU A 49 -15.10 -16.47 -6.08
CA LEU A 49 -13.65 -16.40 -6.22
C LEU A 49 -12.96 -17.71 -5.84
N THR A 50 -13.45 -18.38 -4.79
CA THR A 50 -12.98 -19.71 -4.37
C THR A 50 -13.17 -20.75 -5.47
N GLY A 51 -14.29 -20.67 -6.21
CA GLY A 51 -14.55 -21.50 -7.39
C GLY A 51 -13.56 -21.29 -8.54
N LEU A 52 -12.81 -20.18 -8.54
CA LEU A 52 -11.82 -19.82 -9.56
C LEU A 52 -10.38 -20.10 -9.12
N ASN A 53 -10.15 -20.69 -7.94
CA ASN A 53 -8.80 -20.91 -7.39
C ASN A 53 -7.87 -21.70 -8.32
N ASP A 54 -8.37 -22.75 -8.97
CA ASP A 54 -7.57 -23.53 -9.93
C ASP A 54 -7.18 -22.73 -11.17
N GLU A 55 -8.09 -21.87 -11.66
CA GLU A 55 -7.82 -20.97 -12.78
C GLU A 55 -6.79 -19.91 -12.40
N ILE A 56 -6.95 -19.29 -11.22
CA ILE A 56 -6.00 -18.32 -10.67
C ILE A 56 -4.61 -18.96 -10.55
N LYS A 57 -4.53 -20.12 -9.90
CA LYS A 57 -3.27 -20.86 -9.73
C LYS A 57 -2.63 -21.21 -11.06
N LYS A 58 -3.40 -21.71 -12.03
CA LYS A 58 -2.89 -22.02 -13.37
C LYS A 58 -2.28 -20.79 -14.03
N LYS A 59 -2.92 -19.64 -13.92
CA LYS A 59 -2.46 -18.41 -14.55
C LYS A 59 -1.31 -17.71 -13.80
N LEU A 60 -1.11 -18.00 -12.51
CA LEU A 60 0.06 -17.53 -11.75
C LEU A 60 1.26 -18.49 -11.85
N THR A 61 1.03 -19.73 -12.27
CA THR A 61 2.09 -20.73 -12.38
C THR A 61 3.03 -20.38 -13.52
N LEU A 62 4.28 -20.09 -13.16
CA LEU A 62 5.37 -19.86 -14.10
C LEU A 62 5.68 -21.11 -14.92
N ASN A 63 6.08 -20.95 -16.18
CA ASN A 63 6.59 -22.06 -16.97
C ASN A 63 7.97 -22.53 -16.45
N LYS A 64 8.42 -23.73 -16.84
CA LYS A 64 9.68 -24.31 -16.34
C LYS A 64 10.90 -23.41 -16.54
N THR A 65 10.95 -22.68 -17.65
CA THR A 65 12.05 -21.76 -17.97
C THR A 65 12.01 -20.53 -17.07
N GLU A 66 10.84 -19.95 -16.85
CA GLU A 66 10.65 -18.82 -15.91
C GLU A 66 10.98 -19.23 -14.48
N GLN A 67 10.53 -20.40 -14.03
CA GLN A 67 10.87 -20.94 -12.72
C GLN A 67 12.38 -21.10 -12.53
N ALA A 68 13.09 -21.62 -13.54
CA ALA A 68 14.54 -21.76 -13.48
C ALA A 68 15.25 -20.39 -13.40
N LYS A 69 14.79 -19.41 -14.18
CA LYS A 69 15.31 -18.03 -14.13
C LYS A 69 15.06 -17.38 -12.76
N ALA A 70 13.84 -17.51 -12.22
CA ALA A 70 13.49 -16.97 -10.91
C ALA A 70 14.37 -17.58 -9.80
N LYS A 71 14.58 -18.90 -9.82
CA LYS A 71 15.47 -19.60 -8.88
C LYS A 71 16.91 -19.11 -8.97
N GLU A 72 17.42 -18.82 -10.16
CA GLU A 72 18.78 -18.31 -10.31
C GLU A 72 18.92 -16.88 -9.79
N ARG A 73 17.91 -16.04 -10.05
CA ARG A 73 17.87 -14.65 -9.54
C ARG A 73 17.73 -14.61 -8.02
N LEU A 74 16.96 -15.52 -7.42
CA LEU A 74 16.84 -15.64 -5.96
C LEU A 74 18.18 -15.92 -5.26
N LYS A 75 19.11 -16.63 -5.91
CA LYS A 75 20.45 -16.89 -5.33
C LYS A 75 21.30 -15.62 -5.20
N GLN A 76 21.00 -14.60 -6.00
CA GLN A 76 21.73 -13.32 -6.00
C GLN A 76 21.24 -12.36 -4.92
N VAL A 77 20.08 -12.65 -4.31
CA VAL A 77 19.51 -11.83 -3.24
C VAL A 77 20.37 -11.94 -1.99
N LYS A 78 20.89 -10.79 -1.55
CA LYS A 78 21.56 -10.69 -0.26
C LYS A 78 20.49 -10.60 0.82
N LYS A 79 20.50 -11.55 1.77
CA LYS A 79 19.58 -11.50 2.92
C LYS A 79 20.06 -10.42 3.90
N THR A 80 19.32 -9.33 3.99
CA THR A 80 19.51 -8.32 5.03
C THR A 80 19.08 -8.91 6.37
N LYS A 81 19.95 -8.91 7.39
CA LYS A 81 19.54 -9.24 8.76
C LYS A 81 18.82 -8.03 9.33
N VAL A 82 17.49 -8.07 9.32
CA VAL A 82 16.69 -7.11 10.10
C VAL A 82 16.74 -7.55 11.55
N HIS A 83 17.43 -6.77 12.39
CA HIS A 83 17.41 -6.97 13.84
C HIS A 83 16.09 -6.40 14.38
N GLY A 84 15.35 -7.23 15.12
CA GLY A 84 13.93 -7.08 15.40
C GLY A 84 13.45 -5.66 15.73
N VAL A 85 12.44 -5.22 14.98
CA VAL A 85 11.57 -4.10 15.32
C VAL A 85 10.20 -4.70 15.55
N GLN A 86 9.79 -4.75 16.83
CA GLN A 86 8.53 -5.29 17.37
C GLN A 86 8.24 -6.79 17.04
N PRO A 87 7.69 -7.59 17.98
CA PRO A 87 7.30 -8.98 17.74
C PRO A 87 6.15 -9.15 16.72
N GLU A 88 5.40 -8.08 16.44
CA GLU A 88 4.21 -8.09 15.60
C GLU A 88 4.39 -7.16 14.40
N SER A 89 4.11 -7.65 13.19
CA SER A 89 4.37 -6.96 11.91
C SER A 89 3.56 -5.68 11.70
N ASP A 90 4.17 -4.71 11.01
CA ASP A 90 3.63 -3.38 10.70
C ASP A 90 2.97 -3.28 9.31
N SER A 91 2.81 -4.40 8.60
CA SER A 91 2.13 -4.41 7.29
C SER A 91 0.61 -4.45 7.44
N ILE A 92 -0.11 -3.74 6.56
CA ILE A 92 -1.59 -3.67 6.58
C ILE A 92 -2.19 -5.08 6.49
N GLU A 93 -1.61 -5.93 5.64
CA GLU A 93 -2.10 -7.27 5.42
C GLU A 93 -1.96 -8.15 6.67
N GLU A 94 -0.97 -7.90 7.53
CA GLU A 94 -0.82 -8.61 8.80
C GLU A 94 -1.69 -8.02 9.91
N ILE A 95 -1.86 -6.70 9.92
CA ILE A 95 -2.81 -6.03 10.82
C ILE A 95 -4.23 -6.58 10.56
N ASN A 96 -4.62 -6.70 9.29
CA ASN A 96 -5.93 -7.20 8.90
C ASN A 96 -6.11 -8.70 9.17
N GLU A 97 -5.05 -9.50 9.03
CA GLU A 97 -5.08 -10.92 9.40
C GLU A 97 -5.27 -11.07 10.91
N ASN A 98 -4.53 -10.30 11.72
CA ASN A 98 -4.63 -10.35 13.18
C ASN A 98 -5.98 -9.83 13.68
N ALA A 99 -6.59 -8.87 12.98
CA ALA A 99 -7.94 -8.40 13.26
C ALA A 99 -9.04 -9.36 12.75
N GLY A 100 -8.69 -10.38 11.94
CA GLY A 100 -9.63 -11.33 11.35
C GLY A 100 -10.57 -10.71 10.31
N VAL A 101 -10.13 -9.65 9.63
CA VAL A 101 -10.90 -8.98 8.56
C VAL A 101 -10.34 -9.30 7.17
N ARG A 102 -9.08 -9.72 7.07
CA ARG A 102 -8.38 -9.89 5.78
C ARG A 102 -9.08 -10.84 4.82
N GLU A 103 -9.58 -11.98 5.31
CA GLU A 103 -10.28 -12.97 4.49
C GLU A 103 -11.65 -12.49 3.98
N LEU A 104 -12.19 -11.42 4.55
CA LEU A 104 -13.45 -10.80 4.15
C LEU A 104 -13.22 -9.72 3.10
N LEU A 105 -11.98 -9.27 2.93
CA LEU A 105 -11.59 -8.17 2.06
C LEU A 105 -10.97 -8.69 0.76
N PHE A 106 -11.19 -7.97 -0.34
CA PHE A 106 -10.48 -8.24 -1.59
C PHE A 106 -9.05 -7.73 -1.47
N GLN A 107 -8.07 -8.54 -1.88
CA GLN A 107 -6.64 -8.21 -1.71
C GLN A 107 -6.34 -7.68 -0.29
N GLY A 108 -6.95 -8.29 0.72
CA GLY A 108 -6.62 -8.06 2.12
C GLY A 108 -7.12 -6.78 2.78
N ASP A 109 -7.41 -5.69 2.05
CA ASP A 109 -7.80 -4.37 2.60
C ASP A 109 -8.84 -3.60 1.74
N ILE A 110 -9.38 -4.21 0.68
CA ILE A 110 -10.37 -3.55 -0.19
C ILE A 110 -11.77 -4.10 0.05
N VAL A 111 -12.72 -3.20 0.31
CA VAL A 111 -14.16 -3.49 0.26
C VAL A 111 -14.70 -3.17 -1.14
N LEU A 112 -15.42 -4.12 -1.73
CA LEU A 112 -15.97 -4.00 -3.07
C LEU A 112 -17.48 -3.76 -3.04
N THR A 113 -17.94 -2.87 -3.92
CA THR A 113 -19.36 -2.79 -4.27
C THR A 113 -19.77 -4.00 -5.11
N LYS A 114 -21.08 -4.30 -5.17
CA LYS A 114 -21.62 -5.39 -5.98
C LYS A 114 -21.21 -5.29 -7.45
N GLU A 115 -21.19 -4.08 -8.00
CA GLU A 115 -20.76 -3.84 -9.37
C GLU A 115 -19.26 -4.13 -9.57
N GLN A 116 -18.41 -3.68 -8.64
CA GLN A 116 -16.98 -3.99 -8.67
C GLN A 116 -16.72 -5.50 -8.54
N SER A 117 -17.38 -6.18 -7.60
CA SER A 117 -17.30 -7.63 -7.40
C SER A 117 -17.65 -8.41 -8.66
N ASN A 118 -18.79 -8.10 -9.27
CA ASN A 118 -19.24 -8.78 -10.50
C ASN A 118 -18.25 -8.60 -11.65
N ARG A 119 -17.71 -7.39 -11.82
CA ARG A 119 -16.71 -7.11 -12.85
C ARG A 119 -15.41 -7.89 -12.61
N ILE A 120 -14.88 -7.85 -11.39
CA ILE A 120 -13.67 -8.60 -11.00
C ILE A 120 -13.84 -10.10 -11.26
N LEU A 121 -15.01 -10.68 -10.97
CA LEU A 121 -15.27 -12.09 -11.23
C LEU A 121 -15.36 -12.40 -12.72
N ALA A 122 -16.12 -11.61 -13.48
CA ALA A 122 -16.26 -11.78 -14.93
C ALA A 122 -14.89 -11.71 -15.64
N ASP A 123 -14.05 -10.76 -15.21
CA ASP A 123 -12.68 -10.57 -15.66
C ASP A 123 -11.78 -11.79 -15.43
N ILE A 124 -11.85 -12.36 -14.21
CA ILE A 124 -11.06 -13.54 -13.86
C ILE A 124 -11.47 -14.72 -14.76
N SER A 125 -12.77 -14.91 -15.00
CA SER A 125 -13.31 -16.01 -15.82
C SER A 125 -13.11 -15.84 -17.33
N ALA A 126 -13.22 -14.62 -17.87
CA ALA A 126 -13.10 -14.36 -19.30
C ALA A 126 -11.66 -14.55 -19.83
N GLY A 127 -10.66 -14.55 -18.96
CA GLY A 127 -9.26 -14.67 -19.35
C GLY A 127 -8.67 -13.43 -20.01
N THR A 128 -9.46 -12.37 -20.18
CA THR A 128 -9.07 -11.06 -20.73
C THR A 128 -8.44 -10.18 -19.64
N ARG A 129 -7.23 -10.53 -19.19
CA ARG A 129 -6.50 -9.83 -18.11
C ARG A 129 -5.84 -8.52 -18.57
N SER A 130 -6.02 -7.41 -17.85
CA SER A 130 -5.52 -6.07 -18.25
C SER A 130 -5.72 -4.77 -17.38
N LYS A 131 -6.04 -4.71 -16.08
CA LYS A 131 -6.47 -3.48 -15.32
C LYS A 131 -5.19 -2.90 -14.82
N ARG A 132 -5.30 -1.64 -14.56
CA ARG A 132 -4.21 -0.74 -14.34
C ARG A 132 -4.27 -0.42 -12.83
N GLN A 133 -3.72 0.69 -12.36
CA GLN A 133 -3.75 1.01 -10.93
C GLN A 133 -4.92 1.95 -10.55
N ALA A 134 -5.30 2.93 -11.38
CA ALA A 134 -6.38 3.87 -11.07
C ALA A 134 -7.76 3.43 -11.62
N TYR A 135 -8.72 3.24 -10.72
CA TYR A 135 -10.09 2.81 -11.02
C TYR A 135 -10.84 3.79 -11.92
N ARG A 136 -11.23 3.34 -13.10
CA ARG A 136 -11.84 4.15 -14.16
C ARG A 136 -12.92 3.35 -14.87
N ASP A 137 -14.11 3.27 -14.31
CA ASP A 137 -15.19 2.51 -14.93
C ASP A 137 -15.96 3.25 -16.03
N GLN A 138 -16.98 2.61 -16.58
CA GLN A 138 -17.83 3.17 -17.64
C GLN A 138 -18.53 4.48 -17.26
N TYR A 139 -18.66 4.77 -15.96
CA TYR A 139 -19.27 5.99 -15.44
C TYR A 139 -18.22 7.08 -15.14
N TYR A 140 -16.93 6.80 -15.28
CA TYR A 140 -15.89 7.80 -15.09
C TYR A 140 -16.15 9.06 -15.96
N PRO A 141 -16.03 10.28 -15.42
CA PRO A 141 -15.47 10.62 -14.10
C PRO A 141 -16.50 10.68 -12.95
N SER A 142 -17.77 10.27 -13.12
CA SER A 142 -18.78 10.44 -12.06
C SER A 142 -18.56 9.58 -10.82
N THR A 143 -17.75 8.52 -10.94
CA THR A 143 -17.29 7.61 -9.86
C THR A 143 -16.06 8.13 -9.13
N THR A 144 -15.54 9.29 -9.53
CA THR A 144 -14.54 10.04 -8.75
C THR A 144 -15.23 11.01 -7.79
N TRP A 145 -14.47 11.62 -6.88
CA TRP A 145 -14.95 12.75 -6.08
C TRP A 145 -15.20 13.98 -6.96
N MET A 146 -16.38 14.04 -7.58
CA MET A 146 -16.82 15.11 -8.50
C MET A 146 -16.69 16.47 -7.82
N ASN A 147 -15.99 17.41 -8.47
CA ASN A 147 -15.49 18.70 -7.94
C ASN A 147 -14.14 18.66 -7.23
N ARG A 148 -13.45 17.51 -7.22
CA ARG A 148 -12.15 17.33 -6.56
C ARG A 148 -12.20 17.65 -5.06
N THR A 149 -13.39 17.61 -4.46
CA THR A 149 -13.59 17.79 -3.02
C THR A 149 -13.91 16.44 -2.39
N VAL A 150 -13.06 16.02 -1.46
CA VAL A 150 -13.21 14.78 -0.70
C VAL A 150 -13.63 15.19 0.70
N SER A 151 -14.92 15.06 1.01
CA SER A 151 -15.42 15.35 2.36
C SER A 151 -15.15 14.16 3.26
N TYR A 152 -14.71 14.40 4.49
CA TYR A 152 -14.57 13.36 5.51
C TYR A 152 -15.08 13.83 6.88
N PHE A 153 -15.34 12.92 7.79
CA PHE A 153 -15.56 13.23 9.20
C PHE A 153 -15.16 12.05 10.08
N PHE A 154 -14.90 12.32 11.36
CA PHE A 154 -14.50 11.29 12.31
C PHE A 154 -15.68 10.75 13.10
N ASP A 155 -15.78 9.43 13.17
CA ASP A 155 -16.67 8.78 14.12
C ASP A 155 -16.19 8.98 15.57
N ALA A 156 -17.08 8.73 16.53
CA ALA A 156 -16.75 8.67 17.94
C ALA A 156 -15.69 7.60 18.28
N SER A 157 -15.59 6.52 17.50
CA SER A 157 -14.57 5.49 17.69
C SER A 157 -13.17 5.90 17.23
N ALA A 158 -13.03 6.95 16.41
CA ALA A 158 -11.73 7.41 15.94
C ALA A 158 -10.92 8.06 17.08
N THR A 159 -9.90 7.35 17.56
CA THR A 159 -9.00 7.82 18.62
C THR A 159 -8.22 9.08 18.20
N PRO A 160 -7.69 9.88 19.14
CA PRO A 160 -6.87 11.04 18.80
C PRO A 160 -5.66 10.70 17.92
N SER A 161 -5.07 9.51 18.09
CA SER A 161 -3.96 9.07 17.24
C SER A 161 -4.40 8.79 15.82
N VAL A 162 -5.57 8.15 15.63
CA VAL A 162 -6.16 7.90 14.30
C VAL A 162 -6.50 9.20 13.59
N ARG A 163 -7.15 10.13 14.31
CA ARG A 163 -7.48 11.47 13.78
C ARG A 163 -6.23 12.18 13.27
N LYS A 164 -5.18 12.21 14.10
CA LYS A 164 -3.89 12.83 13.76
C LYS A 164 -3.26 12.24 12.50
N VAL A 165 -3.16 10.91 12.38
CA VAL A 165 -2.51 10.31 11.19
C VAL A 165 -3.35 10.44 9.92
N PHE A 166 -4.68 10.40 10.03
CA PHE A 166 -5.57 10.65 8.90
C PHE A 166 -5.44 12.09 8.40
N GLU A 167 -5.40 13.08 9.29
CA GLU A 167 -5.18 14.48 8.91
C GLU A 167 -3.82 14.70 8.22
N ILE A 168 -2.77 14.02 8.67
CA ILE A 168 -1.45 14.06 8.01
C ILE A 168 -1.56 13.44 6.61
N ALA A 169 -2.15 12.26 6.48
CA ALA A 169 -2.36 11.59 5.20
C ALA A 169 -3.18 12.43 4.21
N ALA A 170 -4.28 13.04 4.68
CA ALA A 170 -5.11 13.96 3.90
C ALA A 170 -4.29 15.16 3.39
N LYS A 171 -3.45 15.76 4.25
CA LYS A 171 -2.56 16.85 3.85
C LYS A 171 -1.51 16.41 2.82
N LEU A 172 -0.95 15.21 2.94
CA LEU A 172 0.03 14.70 1.98
C LEU A 172 -0.56 14.55 0.57
N TRP A 173 -1.75 13.98 0.45
CA TRP A 173 -2.47 13.90 -0.82
C TRP A 173 -2.90 15.29 -1.33
N GLN A 174 -3.46 16.13 -0.45
CA GLN A 174 -3.95 17.46 -0.83
C GLN A 174 -2.83 18.40 -1.29
N ARG A 175 -1.64 18.33 -0.66
CA ARG A 175 -0.51 19.23 -0.96
C ARG A 175 -0.12 19.17 -2.43
N ASP A 176 0.12 17.96 -2.94
CA ASP A 176 0.70 17.73 -4.26
C ASP A 176 -0.34 17.25 -5.30
N THR A 177 -1.63 17.44 -5.02
CA THR A 177 -2.72 17.21 -5.99
C THR A 177 -3.67 18.40 -6.03
N CYS A 178 -4.61 18.42 -6.97
CA CYS A 178 -5.71 19.39 -7.01
C CYS A 178 -6.90 19.02 -6.11
N LEU A 179 -6.78 17.98 -5.27
CA LEU A 179 -7.86 17.49 -4.41
C LEU A 179 -7.96 18.27 -3.11
N ASP A 180 -9.12 18.83 -2.81
CA ASP A 180 -9.44 19.45 -1.54
C ASP A 180 -10.05 18.41 -0.59
N ILE A 181 -9.25 17.94 0.38
CA ILE A 181 -9.68 16.93 1.36
C ILE A 181 -10.08 17.68 2.63
N VAL A 182 -11.38 17.71 2.93
CA VAL A 182 -11.96 18.64 3.92
C VAL A 182 -12.83 17.93 4.94
N GLU A 183 -12.69 18.30 6.21
CA GLU A 183 -13.56 17.80 7.27
C GLU A 183 -14.93 18.47 7.19
N LYS A 184 -15.98 17.67 7.01
CA LYS A 184 -17.37 18.14 6.87
C LYS A 184 -18.36 17.05 7.28
N GLU A 185 -18.99 17.22 8.44
CA GLU A 185 -19.97 16.26 9.00
C GLU A 185 -21.27 16.15 8.18
N ASN A 186 -21.71 17.22 7.52
CA ASN A 186 -23.01 17.30 6.83
C ASN A 186 -22.90 17.18 5.30
N ALA A 187 -21.91 16.46 4.79
CA ALA A 187 -21.78 16.19 3.35
C ALA A 187 -22.65 14.99 2.95
N SER A 188 -23.26 15.03 1.76
CA SER A 188 -24.06 13.92 1.23
C SER A 188 -23.20 12.72 0.83
N ASP A 189 -22.05 13.00 0.21
CA ASP A 189 -21.00 12.02 -0.08
C ASP A 189 -19.81 12.33 0.84
N ALA A 190 -19.39 11.38 1.68
CA ALA A 190 -18.29 11.59 2.62
C ALA A 190 -17.59 10.30 3.05
N ILE A 191 -16.32 10.40 3.41
CA ILE A 191 -15.58 9.34 4.09
C ILE A 191 -15.82 9.46 5.60
N ARG A 192 -16.45 8.46 6.21
CA ARG A 192 -16.50 8.33 7.68
C ARG A 192 -15.27 7.55 8.13
N VAL A 193 -14.37 8.22 8.84
CA VAL A 193 -13.15 7.62 9.39
C VAL A 193 -13.45 7.07 10.78
N LEU A 194 -13.24 5.78 10.99
CA LEU A 194 -13.60 5.10 12.23
C LEU A 194 -12.70 3.89 12.54
N ASP A 195 -12.80 3.36 13.75
CA ASP A 195 -12.22 2.06 14.12
C ASP A 195 -13.30 0.97 13.98
N MET A 196 -13.10 0.05 13.03
CA MET A 196 -13.90 -1.16 12.84
C MET A 196 -13.04 -2.43 12.83
N GLY A 197 -11.80 -2.36 13.33
CA GLY A 197 -10.83 -3.43 13.17
C GLY A 197 -10.16 -3.45 11.79
N GLY A 198 -8.84 -3.61 11.78
CA GLY A 198 -8.03 -3.56 10.56
C GLY A 198 -7.96 -2.18 9.88
N CYS A 199 -7.16 -2.10 8.82
CA CYS A 199 -7.02 -0.96 7.92
C CYS A 199 -7.61 -1.36 6.58
N TRP A 200 -8.67 -0.68 6.14
CA TRP A 200 -9.32 -0.99 4.87
C TRP A 200 -10.22 0.14 4.40
N SER A 201 -10.52 0.13 3.11
CA SER A 201 -11.27 1.19 2.44
C SER A 201 -12.02 0.68 1.21
N TYR A 202 -12.90 1.51 0.67
CA TYR A 202 -13.51 1.28 -0.65
C TYR A 202 -12.62 1.85 -1.75
N ILE A 203 -12.80 1.38 -2.99
CA ILE A 203 -12.15 1.98 -4.15
C ILE A 203 -12.99 3.09 -4.75
N GLY A 204 -12.45 4.32 -4.72
CA GLY A 204 -13.09 5.50 -5.28
C GLY A 204 -14.34 5.96 -4.50
N LYS A 205 -15.15 6.82 -5.13
CA LYS A 205 -16.39 7.33 -4.53
C LYS A 205 -17.54 6.37 -4.86
N ILE A 206 -18.12 5.75 -3.84
CA ILE A 206 -19.28 4.85 -4.00
C ILE A 206 -20.63 5.56 -3.91
N GLY A 207 -20.63 6.82 -3.45
CA GLY A 207 -21.83 7.62 -3.17
C GLY A 207 -22.33 7.44 -1.73
N GLY A 208 -22.95 8.47 -1.17
CA GLY A 208 -23.33 8.47 0.23
C GLY A 208 -22.14 8.52 1.20
N ILE A 209 -22.39 8.16 2.47
CA ILE A 209 -21.34 8.01 3.47
C ILE A 209 -20.67 6.65 3.29
N GLN A 210 -19.36 6.63 3.04
CA GLN A 210 -18.55 5.42 2.93
C GLN A 210 -17.55 5.32 4.08
N ASN A 211 -17.42 4.13 4.66
CA ASN A 211 -16.54 3.89 5.79
C ASN A 211 -15.08 3.70 5.33
N LEU A 212 -14.15 4.20 6.13
CA LEU A 212 -12.72 3.90 6.04
C LEU A 212 -12.26 3.52 7.45
N SER A 213 -11.80 2.28 7.61
CA SER A 213 -11.36 1.78 8.91
C SER A 213 -9.88 2.03 9.13
N LEU A 214 -9.57 2.65 10.26
CA LEU A 214 -8.22 2.72 10.82
C LEU A 214 -8.28 2.18 12.25
N GLY A 215 -8.26 0.85 12.36
CA GLY A 215 -8.32 0.17 13.65
C GLY A 215 -7.01 0.16 14.43
N VAL A 216 -6.98 -0.69 15.45
CA VAL A 216 -5.77 -0.91 16.25
C VAL A 216 -4.59 -1.26 15.34
N ARG A 217 -3.46 -0.56 15.54
CA ARG A 217 -2.21 -0.62 14.74
C ARG A 217 -2.25 0.03 13.35
N CYS A 218 -3.37 0.58 12.91
CA CYS A 218 -3.44 1.40 11.69
C CYS A 218 -3.04 2.87 11.92
N ASN A 219 -2.54 3.20 13.11
CA ASN A 219 -2.20 4.56 13.54
C ASN A 219 -0.84 5.03 13.02
N SER A 220 -0.53 4.74 11.74
CA SER A 220 0.64 5.24 11.02
C SER A 220 0.20 6.09 9.82
N THR A 221 1.04 7.07 9.45
CA THR A 221 0.79 7.90 8.26
C THR A 221 0.76 7.04 6.99
N ARG A 222 1.60 5.99 6.93
CA ARG A 222 1.59 4.98 5.86
C ARG A 222 0.20 4.37 5.67
N ALA A 223 -0.36 3.78 6.73
CA ALA A 223 -1.64 3.09 6.64
C ALA A 223 -2.76 4.06 6.26
N ALA A 224 -2.84 5.21 6.94
CA ALA A 224 -3.86 6.21 6.64
C ALA A 224 -3.77 6.75 5.19
N ALA A 225 -2.56 6.99 4.68
CA ALA A 225 -2.36 7.45 3.30
C ALA A 225 -2.70 6.37 2.27
N HIS A 226 -2.44 5.10 2.58
CA HIS A 226 -2.77 3.95 1.72
C HIS A 226 -4.29 3.80 1.61
N GLU A 227 -5.00 3.75 2.74
CA GLU A 227 -6.46 3.63 2.77
C GLU A 227 -7.17 4.82 2.14
N LEU A 228 -6.62 6.02 2.31
CA LEU A 228 -7.11 7.19 1.60
C LEU A 228 -6.82 7.08 0.09
N GLY A 229 -5.68 6.52 -0.32
CA GLY A 229 -5.37 6.21 -1.72
C GLY A 229 -6.41 5.30 -2.37
N HIS A 230 -6.86 4.25 -1.67
CA HIS A 230 -8.00 3.43 -2.08
C HIS A 230 -9.28 4.26 -2.27
N ALA A 231 -9.66 5.05 -1.27
CA ALA A 231 -10.86 5.90 -1.34
C ALA A 231 -10.79 6.95 -2.47
N LEU A 232 -9.59 7.35 -2.87
CA LEU A 232 -9.35 8.23 -4.01
C LEU A 232 -9.40 7.52 -5.36
N GLY A 233 -9.25 6.20 -5.39
CA GLY A 233 -9.46 5.36 -6.58
C GLY A 233 -8.30 4.44 -6.95
N PHE A 234 -7.29 4.25 -6.10
CA PHE A 234 -6.18 3.35 -6.44
C PHE A 234 -6.43 1.92 -5.99
N PHE A 235 -6.25 0.96 -6.90
CA PHE A 235 -5.94 -0.43 -6.55
C PHE A 235 -4.45 -0.57 -6.21
N HIS A 236 -4.09 -1.77 -5.77
CA HIS A 236 -2.71 -2.12 -5.55
C HIS A 236 -1.83 -2.08 -6.81
N THR A 237 -0.56 -1.73 -6.64
CA THR A 237 0.40 -1.67 -7.74
C THR A 237 0.78 -3.06 -8.25
N GLN A 238 0.93 -4.06 -7.35
CA GLN A 238 1.28 -5.44 -7.74
C GLN A 238 0.19 -6.19 -8.50
N SER A 239 -1.02 -5.62 -8.55
CA SER A 239 -2.15 -6.20 -9.26
C SER A 239 -2.33 -5.59 -10.67
N ARG A 240 -1.53 -4.57 -11.03
CA ARG A 240 -1.44 -4.05 -12.40
C ARG A 240 -1.21 -5.17 -13.41
N HIS A 241 -1.85 -5.07 -14.57
CA HIS A 241 -1.75 -6.06 -15.63
C HIS A 241 -0.39 -6.26 -16.25
N ASP A 242 0.44 -5.22 -16.24
CA ASP A 242 1.80 -5.25 -16.75
C ASP A 242 2.80 -5.70 -15.68
N ARG A 243 2.35 -6.04 -14.46
CA ARG A 243 3.24 -6.37 -13.33
C ARG A 243 4.19 -7.53 -13.63
N ASP A 244 3.80 -8.51 -14.45
CA ASP A 244 4.66 -9.65 -14.79
C ASP A 244 5.92 -9.23 -15.60
N ASN A 245 5.96 -8.01 -16.14
CA ASN A 245 7.16 -7.43 -16.75
C ASN A 245 8.14 -6.85 -15.71
N TYR A 246 7.70 -6.66 -14.47
CA TYR A 246 8.43 -5.93 -13.42
C TYR A 246 8.68 -6.78 -12.18
N ILE A 247 7.78 -7.70 -11.82
CA ILE A 247 7.98 -8.62 -10.71
C ILE A 247 7.67 -10.05 -11.13
N THR A 248 8.32 -11.01 -10.48
CA THR A 248 7.99 -12.43 -10.56
C THR A 248 7.31 -12.85 -9.27
N VAL A 249 6.07 -13.35 -9.36
CA VAL A 249 5.35 -13.93 -8.23
C VAL A 249 5.77 -15.39 -8.03
N ILE A 250 6.28 -15.71 -6.84
CA ILE A 250 6.78 -17.03 -6.47
C ILE A 250 5.68 -17.75 -5.69
N ILE A 251 4.73 -18.34 -6.41
CA ILE A 251 3.55 -18.98 -5.81
C ILE A 251 3.90 -20.10 -4.83
N GLU A 252 5.08 -20.73 -4.98
CA GLU A 252 5.55 -21.76 -4.05
C GLU A 252 5.84 -21.21 -2.66
N ASN A 253 6.09 -19.90 -2.53
CA ASN A 253 6.37 -19.23 -1.26
C ASN A 253 5.12 -18.56 -0.65
N ILE A 254 4.01 -18.51 -1.38
CA ILE A 254 2.76 -17.88 -0.96
C ILE A 254 1.87 -18.90 -0.23
N ARG A 255 1.13 -18.46 0.79
CA ARG A 255 0.08 -19.25 1.43
C ARG A 255 -1.02 -19.62 0.42
N ALA A 256 -1.43 -20.89 0.37
CA ALA A 256 -2.30 -21.39 -0.69
C ALA A 256 -3.65 -20.64 -0.75
N GLU A 257 -4.18 -20.29 0.42
CA GLU A 257 -5.42 -19.54 0.61
C GLU A 257 -5.32 -18.04 0.26
N LYS A 258 -4.13 -17.54 -0.04
CA LYS A 258 -3.87 -16.12 -0.37
C LYS A 258 -3.48 -15.90 -1.84
N LEU A 259 -3.51 -16.94 -2.67
CA LEU A 259 -3.13 -16.83 -4.09
C LEU A 259 -4.03 -15.87 -4.88
N ASN A 260 -5.29 -15.75 -4.48
CA ASN A 260 -6.25 -14.82 -5.08
C ASN A 260 -5.86 -13.34 -4.89
N GLU A 261 -5.10 -12.98 -3.85
CA GLU A 261 -4.61 -11.61 -3.64
C GLU A 261 -3.60 -11.15 -4.71
N PHE A 262 -3.01 -12.08 -5.46
CA PHE A 262 -2.05 -11.81 -6.54
C PHE A 262 -2.68 -11.83 -7.93
N THR A 263 -4.02 -11.86 -8.00
CA THR A 263 -4.75 -11.75 -9.25
C THR A 263 -4.44 -10.43 -9.96
N LEU A 264 -4.23 -10.52 -11.27
CA LEU A 264 -4.10 -9.35 -12.11
C LEU A 264 -5.47 -8.75 -12.35
N GLU A 265 -5.47 -7.44 -12.47
CA GLU A 265 -6.63 -6.61 -12.71
C GLU A 265 -6.95 -6.69 -14.32
N THR A 266 -8.10 -6.17 -14.94
CA THR A 266 -8.52 -5.83 -16.42
C THR A 266 -8.65 -4.35 -17.10
N LYS A 267 -8.34 -4.16 -18.41
CA LYS A 267 -8.07 -2.81 -19.06
C LYS A 267 -9.31 -1.95 -19.19
N GLU A 268 -10.46 -2.59 -19.09
CA GLU A 268 -11.78 -2.06 -19.43
C GLU A 268 -12.20 -0.96 -18.46
N ILE A 269 -11.71 -1.02 -17.22
CA ILE A 269 -12.17 -0.14 -16.13
C ILE A 269 -11.05 0.48 -15.30
N ASN A 270 -9.83 0.55 -15.83
CA ASN A 270 -8.70 1.00 -15.03
C ASN A 270 -7.61 1.62 -15.93
N ASP A 271 -6.94 2.69 -15.46
CA ASP A 271 -5.91 3.40 -16.19
C ASP A 271 -4.55 3.53 -15.44
N ASN A 272 -3.44 3.37 -16.16
CA ASN A 272 -2.06 3.56 -15.68
C ASN A 272 -1.54 4.90 -16.21
N TYR A 273 -2.28 5.54 -17.12
CA TYR A 273 -1.94 6.79 -17.79
C TYR A 273 -0.57 6.77 -18.48
N ASP A 274 -0.20 5.60 -19.04
CA ASP A 274 1.10 5.32 -19.64
C ASP A 274 2.30 5.59 -18.70
N LEU A 275 2.06 5.52 -17.39
CA LEU A 275 3.09 5.69 -16.37
C LEU A 275 3.84 4.38 -16.11
N PRO A 276 5.15 4.46 -15.80
CA PRO A 276 5.95 3.27 -15.49
C PRO A 276 5.41 2.54 -14.25
N TYR A 277 5.81 1.28 -14.11
CA TYR A 277 5.58 0.54 -12.88
C TYR A 277 6.49 1.07 -11.78
N ASP A 278 5.91 1.41 -10.63
CA ASP A 278 6.65 1.96 -9.51
C ASP A 278 6.77 0.93 -8.39
N TYR A 279 7.98 0.37 -8.25
CA TYR A 279 8.31 -0.55 -7.15
C TYR A 279 8.13 0.09 -5.77
N GLY A 280 8.28 1.42 -5.66
CA GLY A 280 8.20 2.18 -4.42
C GLY A 280 6.87 2.89 -4.20
N SER A 281 5.84 2.52 -4.95
CA SER A 281 4.47 3.00 -4.74
C SER A 281 3.97 2.63 -3.35
N LEU A 282 3.24 3.56 -2.72
CA LEU A 282 2.53 3.34 -1.45
C LEU A 282 1.54 2.18 -1.54
N MET A 283 1.01 1.94 -2.74
CA MET A 283 0.01 0.91 -3.03
C MET A 283 0.64 -0.44 -3.38
N HIS A 284 1.96 -0.59 -3.29
CA HIS A 284 2.64 -1.85 -3.59
C HIS A 284 2.82 -2.70 -2.32
N TYR A 285 2.45 -3.97 -2.38
CA TYR A 285 2.78 -4.96 -1.33
C TYR A 285 4.29 -5.12 -1.11
N GLY A 286 4.66 -5.54 0.10
CA GLY A 286 6.05 -5.88 0.43
C GLY A 286 6.51 -7.15 -0.29
N SER A 287 7.83 -7.31 -0.46
CA SER A 287 8.43 -8.45 -1.17
C SER A 287 8.12 -9.83 -0.56
N THR A 288 7.64 -9.86 0.69
CA THR A 288 7.31 -11.05 1.48
C THR A 288 5.83 -11.13 1.86
N SER A 289 4.99 -10.24 1.33
CA SER A 289 3.55 -10.25 1.59
C SER A 289 2.94 -11.62 1.28
N SER A 290 2.10 -12.10 2.19
CA SER A 290 1.40 -13.39 2.10
C SER A 290 2.31 -14.63 2.12
N THR A 291 3.55 -14.48 2.61
CA THR A 291 4.51 -15.59 2.72
C THR A 291 4.00 -16.72 3.62
N LYS A 292 4.26 -17.96 3.22
CA LYS A 292 3.96 -19.16 4.02
C LYS A 292 4.96 -19.40 5.15
N ASN A 293 6.10 -18.70 5.15
CA ASN A 293 7.11 -18.83 6.19
C ASN A 293 7.77 -17.47 6.46
N LYS A 294 7.23 -16.77 7.47
CA LYS A 294 7.73 -15.46 7.93
C LYS A 294 9.12 -15.57 8.55
N GLU A 295 9.39 -16.63 9.32
CA GLU A 295 10.69 -16.85 9.99
C GLU A 295 11.87 -16.94 9.01
N GLN A 296 11.62 -17.52 7.82
CA GLN A 296 12.63 -17.66 6.77
C GLN A 296 12.71 -16.45 5.82
N ASN A 297 11.82 -15.48 6.00
CA ASN A 297 11.63 -14.31 5.14
C ASN A 297 11.57 -14.69 3.65
N LEU A 298 10.75 -15.68 3.32
CA LEU A 298 10.65 -16.15 1.93
C LEU A 298 10.00 -15.07 1.06
N LEU A 299 10.72 -14.64 0.02
CA LEU A 299 10.22 -13.70 -0.97
C LEU A 299 9.05 -14.32 -1.74
N THR A 300 7.93 -13.64 -1.76
CA THR A 300 6.75 -13.97 -2.58
C THR A 300 6.73 -13.20 -3.88
N MET A 301 7.36 -12.02 -3.92
CA MET A 301 7.56 -11.21 -5.10
C MET A 301 9.04 -10.88 -5.29
N LEU A 302 9.54 -11.11 -6.50
CA LEU A 302 10.92 -10.84 -6.87
C LEU A 302 10.96 -9.79 -7.99
N PRO A 303 11.37 -8.54 -7.72
CA PRO A 303 11.45 -7.50 -8.76
C PRO A 303 12.50 -7.86 -9.80
N MET A 304 12.27 -7.53 -11.07
CA MET A 304 13.14 -7.86 -12.20
C MET A 304 14.55 -7.26 -12.03
N ASP A 305 14.62 -6.04 -11.50
CA ASP A 305 15.84 -5.46 -10.95
C ASP A 305 15.88 -5.70 -9.43
N LEU A 306 16.88 -6.47 -8.99
CA LEU A 306 17.02 -6.91 -7.60
C LEU A 306 17.39 -5.78 -6.64
N ASN A 307 17.80 -4.61 -7.14
CA ASN A 307 18.03 -3.43 -6.29
C ASN A 307 16.74 -2.92 -5.64
N TYR A 308 15.57 -3.26 -6.18
CA TYR A 308 14.26 -2.82 -5.68
C TYR A 308 13.63 -3.77 -4.66
N ILE A 309 14.31 -4.82 -4.21
CA ILE A 309 13.72 -5.80 -3.26
C ILE A 309 13.23 -5.13 -1.98
N GLU A 310 14.03 -4.21 -1.43
CA GLU A 310 13.71 -3.45 -0.22
C GLU A 310 12.91 -2.17 -0.52
N THR A 311 12.62 -1.90 -1.79
CA THR A 311 11.75 -0.79 -2.21
C THR A 311 10.28 -1.22 -2.23
N LEU A 312 10.01 -2.50 -2.50
CA LEU A 312 8.65 -3.06 -2.43
C LEU A 312 8.06 -2.91 -1.04
N GLY A 313 6.80 -2.46 -0.95
CA GLY A 313 6.17 -2.18 0.35
C GLY A 313 6.62 -0.84 0.94
N SER A 314 7.08 0.08 0.10
CA SER A 314 7.42 1.46 0.45
C SER A 314 6.29 2.14 1.25
N PRO A 315 6.63 2.89 2.31
CA PRO A 315 5.62 3.56 3.12
C PRO A 315 5.27 4.98 2.63
N PHE A 316 5.80 5.41 1.49
CA PHE A 316 5.71 6.79 1.00
C PHE A 316 4.76 6.90 -0.20
N ILE A 317 3.95 7.96 -0.26
CA ILE A 317 3.29 8.35 -1.52
C ILE A 317 4.40 8.69 -2.51
N SER A 318 4.54 7.88 -3.54
CA SER A 318 5.62 8.03 -4.49
C SER A 318 5.35 9.15 -5.50
N PHE A 319 6.40 9.54 -6.24
CA PHE A 319 6.25 10.49 -7.33
C PHE A 319 5.27 10.00 -8.42
N ILE A 320 5.28 8.70 -8.72
CA ILE A 320 4.37 8.12 -9.71
C ILE A 320 2.95 8.02 -9.15
N ASP A 321 2.77 7.75 -7.85
CA ASP A 321 1.46 7.81 -7.19
C ASP A 321 0.85 9.21 -7.33
N LEU A 322 1.62 10.26 -7.05
CA LEU A 322 1.18 11.66 -7.21
C LEU A 322 0.85 11.99 -8.65
N LEU A 323 1.72 11.66 -9.61
CA LEU A 323 1.47 11.95 -11.02
C LEU A 323 0.23 11.21 -11.54
N MET A 324 0.05 9.94 -11.13
CA MET A 324 -1.11 9.15 -11.50
C MET A 324 -2.39 9.74 -10.92
N MET A 325 -2.38 10.16 -9.65
CA MET A 325 -3.54 10.77 -9.00
C MET A 325 -3.92 12.10 -9.65
N ASN A 326 -2.91 12.91 -9.99
CA ASN A 326 -3.10 14.15 -10.72
C ASN A 326 -3.69 13.94 -12.11
N LYS A 327 -3.24 12.93 -12.86
CA LYS A 327 -3.88 12.57 -14.13
C LYS A 327 -5.30 12.03 -13.92
N HIS A 328 -5.51 11.24 -12.87
CA HIS A 328 -6.79 10.63 -12.56
C HIS A 328 -7.90 11.65 -12.25
N TYR A 329 -7.55 12.75 -11.58
CA TYR A 329 -8.45 13.87 -11.28
C TYR A 329 -8.33 15.05 -12.27
N ASN A 330 -7.65 14.83 -13.40
CA ASN A 330 -7.41 15.83 -14.44
C ASN A 330 -6.73 17.12 -13.93
N CYS A 331 -5.95 17.02 -12.84
CA CYS A 331 -5.22 18.14 -12.23
C CYS A 331 -4.12 18.69 -13.15
N THR A 332 -3.56 17.85 -14.05
CA THR A 332 -2.50 18.27 -14.97
C THR A 332 -2.96 19.34 -15.97
N GLU A 333 -4.26 19.47 -16.19
CA GLU A 333 -4.84 20.49 -17.09
C GLU A 333 -4.99 21.86 -16.42
N ASP A 334 -4.88 21.95 -15.09
CA ASP A 334 -5.01 23.20 -14.34
C ASP A 334 -3.82 24.15 -14.62
N CYS A 335 -2.70 23.59 -15.08
CA CYS A 335 -1.47 24.30 -15.39
C CYS A 335 -1.03 24.06 -16.85
N PRO A 336 -1.52 24.88 -17.80
CA PRO A 336 -1.16 24.77 -19.21
C PRO A 336 0.35 24.96 -19.45
N ALA A 337 0.88 24.26 -20.45
CA ALA A 337 2.32 24.18 -20.71
C ALA A 337 2.99 25.53 -21.00
N GLU A 338 2.26 26.52 -21.52
CA GLU A 338 2.77 27.86 -21.84
C GLU A 338 2.97 28.72 -20.59
N LYS A 339 2.20 28.48 -19.53
CA LYS A 339 2.20 29.26 -18.29
C LYS A 339 2.90 28.56 -17.13
N SER A 340 3.35 27.33 -17.38
CA SER A 340 3.90 26.46 -16.35
C SER A 340 5.42 26.44 -16.32
N ALA A 341 5.95 26.20 -15.13
CA ALA A 341 7.34 25.93 -14.87
C ALA A 341 7.89 24.83 -15.79
N LYS A 342 9.13 25.02 -16.25
CA LYS A 342 9.86 24.00 -17.00
C LYS A 342 10.61 23.11 -16.02
N CYS A 343 9.94 22.03 -15.62
CA CYS A 343 10.45 21.10 -14.64
C CYS A 343 11.65 20.31 -15.19
N ALA A 344 12.72 20.25 -14.41
CA ALA A 344 13.87 19.38 -14.66
C ALA A 344 13.62 17.97 -14.14
N ASN A 345 14.52 17.03 -14.47
CA ASN A 345 14.54 15.67 -13.96
C ASN A 345 13.20 14.93 -14.04
N ASN A 346 12.43 15.17 -15.10
CA ASN A 346 11.10 14.58 -15.31
C ASN A 346 10.04 14.95 -14.27
N GLY A 347 10.23 16.02 -13.49
CA GLY A 347 9.16 16.62 -12.69
C GLY A 347 8.00 17.13 -13.55
N PHE A 348 6.86 17.44 -12.91
CA PHE A 348 5.69 17.99 -13.59
C PHE A 348 5.15 19.23 -12.87
N PRO A 349 4.48 20.18 -13.56
CA PRO A 349 3.96 21.38 -12.95
C PRO A 349 3.02 21.09 -11.78
N HIS A 350 3.17 21.82 -10.68
CA HIS A 350 2.34 21.66 -9.50
C HIS A 350 0.93 22.19 -9.79
N PRO A 351 -0.14 21.40 -9.60
CA PRO A 351 -1.51 21.75 -10.03
C PRO A 351 -2.08 22.98 -9.30
N ARG A 352 -1.64 23.23 -8.07
CA ARG A 352 -2.04 24.40 -7.27
C ARG A 352 -1.15 25.63 -7.48
N ASN A 353 0.00 25.49 -8.14
CA ASN A 353 0.97 26.56 -8.35
C ASN A 353 1.82 26.29 -9.59
N CYS A 354 1.37 26.79 -10.74
CA CYS A 354 2.02 26.51 -12.02
C CYS A 354 3.45 27.06 -12.14
N SER A 355 3.91 27.90 -11.20
CA SER A 355 5.28 28.42 -11.17
C SER A 355 6.29 27.48 -10.52
N MET A 356 5.84 26.33 -10.00
CA MET A 356 6.70 25.31 -9.41
C MET A 356 6.34 23.90 -9.90
N CYS A 357 7.19 22.95 -9.55
CA CYS A 357 7.11 21.57 -9.96
C CYS A 357 6.95 20.63 -8.78
N ILE A 358 6.25 19.52 -9.00
CA ILE A 358 6.35 18.32 -8.17
C ILE A 358 7.54 17.52 -8.68
N CYS A 359 8.42 17.12 -7.76
CA CYS A 359 9.73 16.57 -8.09
C CYS A 359 9.82 15.08 -7.77
N PRO A 360 10.52 14.29 -8.60
CA PRO A 360 10.86 12.93 -8.23
C PRO A 360 11.71 12.88 -6.97
N GLY A 361 11.62 11.76 -6.24
CA GLY A 361 12.38 11.54 -5.02
C GLY A 361 13.88 11.81 -5.24
N GLY A 362 14.48 12.60 -4.33
CA GLY A 362 15.87 13.02 -4.44
C GLY A 362 16.08 14.38 -5.12
N TYR A 363 15.06 14.97 -5.74
CA TYR A 363 15.12 16.31 -6.35
C TYR A 363 14.12 17.26 -5.69
N GLY A 364 14.48 18.54 -5.64
CA GLY A 364 13.69 19.60 -5.01
C GLY A 364 13.94 20.96 -5.65
N GLY A 365 13.56 22.01 -4.93
CA GLY A 365 13.49 23.37 -5.45
C GLY A 365 12.32 23.57 -6.41
N PRO A 366 12.02 24.82 -6.82
CA PRO A 366 10.85 25.13 -7.63
C PRO A 366 10.82 24.41 -9.00
N LEU A 367 11.98 24.05 -9.55
CA LEU A 367 12.10 23.44 -10.87
C LEU A 367 12.66 22.01 -10.84
N CYS A 368 12.77 21.37 -9.68
CA CYS A 368 13.33 20.01 -9.53
C CYS A 368 14.79 19.86 -9.95
N ASN A 369 15.58 20.93 -9.85
CA ASN A 369 17.00 20.98 -10.21
C ASN A 369 17.91 21.24 -9.00
N GLU A 370 17.36 21.18 -7.79
CA GLU A 370 18.07 21.42 -6.54
C GLU A 370 17.96 20.20 -5.62
N ARG A 371 18.85 20.10 -4.64
CA ARG A 371 18.73 19.10 -3.58
C ARG A 371 17.54 19.48 -2.70
N PRO A 372 16.66 18.54 -2.31
CA PRO A 372 15.59 18.85 -1.39
C PRO A 372 16.11 19.48 -0.08
N GLU A 373 15.28 20.35 0.49
CA GLU A 373 15.54 20.93 1.80
C GLU A 373 15.52 19.84 2.91
N GLY A 374 16.10 20.16 4.06
CA GLY A 374 16.22 19.23 5.19
C GLY A 374 17.61 18.59 5.29
N CYS A 375 17.68 17.46 6.00
CA CYS A 375 18.94 16.78 6.27
C CYS A 375 19.57 16.18 5.01
N GLY A 376 20.88 15.95 5.13
CA GLY A 376 21.72 15.44 4.06
C GLY A 376 22.69 16.49 3.52
N GLU A 377 23.50 16.09 2.55
CA GLU A 377 24.62 16.90 2.05
C GLU A 377 24.96 16.57 0.59
N ILE A 378 25.80 17.41 0.01
CA ILE A 378 26.38 17.14 -1.30
C ILE A 378 27.74 16.48 -1.09
N LEU A 379 27.86 15.24 -1.53
CA LEU A 379 29.05 14.42 -1.51
C LEU A 379 29.80 14.56 -2.84
N HIS A 380 31.11 14.77 -2.78
CA HIS A 380 31.95 14.83 -3.96
C HIS A 380 32.64 13.48 -4.17
N ALA A 381 32.33 12.83 -5.29
CA ALA A 381 32.96 11.56 -5.65
C ALA A 381 34.47 11.75 -5.81
N GLN A 382 35.25 10.84 -5.24
CA GLN A 382 36.71 10.80 -5.37
C GLN A 382 37.12 9.60 -6.21
N SER A 383 38.34 9.63 -6.75
CA SER A 383 38.93 8.50 -7.47
C SER A 383 39.28 7.32 -6.57
N TYR A 384 39.10 7.46 -5.25
CA TYR A 384 39.33 6.43 -4.24
C TYR A 384 38.07 6.28 -3.35
N PRO A 385 37.82 5.08 -2.78
CA PRO A 385 36.69 4.87 -1.89
C PRO A 385 36.76 5.81 -0.68
N ILE A 386 35.63 6.44 -0.37
CA ILE A 386 35.44 7.21 0.86
C ILE A 386 34.46 6.43 1.73
N GLU A 387 34.83 6.22 2.99
CA GLU A 387 33.87 5.76 3.99
C GLU A 387 33.00 6.95 4.39
N TRP A 388 31.68 6.80 4.21
CA TRP A 388 30.71 7.81 4.55
C TRP A 388 29.74 7.27 5.58
N VAL A 389 29.55 8.03 6.65
CA VAL A 389 28.69 7.67 7.78
C VAL A 389 27.63 8.75 7.91
N ALA A 390 26.37 8.37 7.82
CA ALA A 390 25.24 9.22 8.17
C ALA A 390 24.47 8.65 9.35
N SER A 391 24.08 9.55 10.25
CA SER A 391 23.05 9.31 11.23
C SER A 391 21.73 9.84 10.67
N ILE A 392 20.73 8.97 10.53
CA ILE A 392 19.38 9.33 10.12
C ILE A 392 18.46 9.12 11.31
N GLY A 393 17.64 10.12 11.61
CA GLY A 393 16.70 10.12 12.72
C GLY A 393 16.97 11.24 13.71
N ASN A 394 16.29 11.16 14.85
CA ASN A 394 16.38 12.14 15.93
C ASN A 394 16.73 11.39 17.21
N GLU A 395 17.99 11.49 17.64
CA GLU A 395 18.50 10.87 18.85
C GLU A 395 17.85 11.43 20.13
N SER A 396 17.22 12.60 20.04
CA SER A 396 16.43 13.22 21.11
C SER A 396 14.93 12.88 21.04
N ALA A 397 14.52 11.96 20.15
CA ALA A 397 13.14 11.51 20.10
C ALA A 397 12.75 10.84 21.43
N THR A 398 11.54 11.16 21.91
CA THR A 398 10.96 10.60 23.14
C THR A 398 10.54 9.14 22.92
N GLU A 399 10.03 8.48 23.97
CA GLU A 399 9.38 7.16 23.86
C GLU A 399 8.07 7.18 23.05
N GLU A 400 7.61 8.34 22.57
CA GLU A 400 6.45 8.41 21.69
C GLU A 400 6.75 7.72 20.35
N LEU A 401 5.87 6.78 19.98
CA LEU A 401 5.95 6.10 18.69
C LEU A 401 5.86 7.14 17.55
N ARG A 402 6.85 7.11 16.66
CA ARG A 402 6.85 7.92 15.46
C ARG A 402 5.74 7.44 14.53
N VAL A 403 4.91 8.38 14.09
CA VAL A 403 3.82 8.10 13.15
C VAL A 403 4.21 8.39 11.69
N ASP A 404 5.37 9.01 11.47
CA ASP A 404 5.88 9.44 10.17
C ASP A 404 7.40 9.28 10.09
N PHE A 405 7.96 9.45 8.89
CA PHE A 405 9.34 9.14 8.54
C PHE A 405 10.22 10.38 8.44
N ASP A 406 11.52 10.21 8.71
CA ASP A 406 12.55 11.22 8.39
C ASP A 406 13.19 10.86 7.04
N MET A 407 13.31 11.85 6.15
CA MET A 407 14.00 11.70 4.87
C MET A 407 15.22 12.62 4.79
N CYS A 408 16.39 12.04 4.50
CA CYS A 408 17.62 12.79 4.24
C CYS A 408 18.08 12.57 2.79
N TYR A 409 18.53 13.65 2.16
CA TYR A 409 18.86 13.65 0.74
C TYR A 409 20.34 13.92 0.53
N TYR A 410 21.04 12.95 -0.05
CA TYR A 410 22.47 12.98 -0.32
C TYR A 410 22.73 13.00 -1.81
N TRP A 411 23.38 14.05 -2.31
CA TRP A 411 23.70 14.20 -3.73
C TRP A 411 25.15 13.84 -3.98
N ILE A 412 25.41 12.91 -4.89
CA ILE A 412 26.78 12.56 -5.28
C ILE A 412 27.14 13.32 -6.57
N MET A 413 28.08 14.25 -6.48
CA MET A 413 28.62 14.96 -7.64
C MET A 413 29.90 14.30 -8.13
N VAL A 414 29.92 13.94 -9.41
CA VAL A 414 31.11 13.43 -10.09
C VAL A 414 31.71 14.59 -10.88
N SER A 415 32.94 14.99 -10.52
CA SER A 415 33.70 16.07 -11.17
C SER A 415 34.32 15.64 -12.48
#